data_AF-A0A7X5IDS3-F1
#
_entry.id   AF-A0A7X5IDS3-F1
#
_cell.length_a   1.000
_cell.length_b   1.000
_cell.length_c   1.000
_cell.angle_alpha   90.00
_cell.angle_beta   90.00
_cell.angle_gamma   90.00
#
_symmetry.space_group_name_H-M   'P 1'
#
loop_
_entity.id
_entity.type
_entity.pdbx_description
1 polymer ?
#
loop_
_entity_poly.entity_id
_entity_poly.type
_entity_poly.pdbx_seq_one_letter_code
_entity_poly.pdbx_strand_id
1 'polypeptide(L)'
;MKVCNITAMKQASYISNKENKKNEIKTEEVTKKQNSAVDMIQLSSTQKQEIQDMLVKDEKYQQIQFQEREKKYPIINRFSDVGVAHDDKEIHQMQKNFWKTTKEITGDFLDGKATVDDIMNYFCDITDEAFEKYTEKGYMGDFNSEKTALLNQLYRDFRFSVNSAVYHRNIDEGKQYCEFADYGYHYYNADYYYKAKELTDAVEQEVMFVAEEKGIENYTAPTDLQGYYKDLNSFIFDTSGLVPRMLDTTKEPPKDFKFFWQEESYKLPKNLHFVMGEDGKWHNKNPQKHFYGCVVKVWSGENWYGEAKVPFKGNLSDIKKVSEIFQKYDVPKEIKSYLSNLQIFSLASESLTYWKEKY
;
A
#
# COMPACT_ATOMS: atom_id res chain seq x y z
N MET A 1 -4.54 -26.39 -17.01
CA MET A 1 -3.86 -26.00 -15.76
C MET A 1 -2.45 -25.58 -16.16
N LYS A 2 -2.24 -24.30 -16.45
CA LYS A 2 -0.92 -23.76 -16.77
C LYS A 2 -0.30 -23.38 -15.43
N VAL A 3 0.83 -24.00 -15.10
CA VAL A 3 1.59 -23.73 -13.88
C VAL A 3 2.65 -22.70 -14.27
N CYS A 4 2.64 -21.51 -13.66
CA CYS A 4 3.72 -20.54 -13.78
C CYS A 4 4.99 -21.13 -13.16
N ASN A 5 5.94 -21.53 -14.01
CA ASN A 5 7.19 -22.15 -13.58
C ASN A 5 8.27 -21.06 -13.47
N ILE A 6 8.52 -20.59 -12.25
CA ILE A 6 9.45 -19.49 -11.90
C ILE A 6 10.95 -19.81 -12.16
N THR A 7 11.30 -20.97 -12.73
CA THR A 7 12.71 -21.43 -12.71
C THR A 7 13.51 -21.18 -14.00
N ALA A 8 12.98 -20.56 -15.06
CA ALA A 8 13.72 -20.49 -16.32
C ALA A 8 13.57 -19.16 -17.05
N MET A 9 14.36 -18.14 -16.70
CA MET A 9 14.77 -17.07 -17.64
C MET A 9 15.88 -16.20 -17.05
N LYS A 10 17.12 -16.75 -17.03
CA LYS A 10 18.33 -15.94 -17.05
C LYS A 10 18.89 -15.98 -18.48
N GLN A 11 19.24 -14.81 -18.99
CA GLN A 11 19.94 -14.52 -20.25
C GLN A 11 19.04 -14.24 -21.47
N ALA A 12 18.89 -12.97 -21.82
CA ALA A 12 19.54 -12.38 -23.00
C ALA A 12 19.30 -10.87 -23.05
N SER A 13 20.30 -10.17 -23.56
CA SER A 13 20.46 -8.72 -23.61
C SER A 13 20.19 -8.15 -25.01
N TYR A 14 20.00 -6.82 -25.07
CA TYR A 14 20.58 -5.85 -26.03
C TYR A 14 19.66 -5.11 -27.05
N ILE A 15 19.53 -3.79 -26.81
CA ILE A 15 19.69 -2.59 -27.66
C ILE A 15 18.71 -2.19 -28.80
N SER A 16 18.03 -1.06 -28.50
CA SER A 16 17.76 0.21 -29.23
C SER A 16 17.64 0.28 -30.77
N ASN A 17 16.64 1.06 -31.23
CA ASN A 17 16.91 2.22 -32.09
C ASN A 17 15.77 3.26 -32.19
N LYS A 18 16.17 4.46 -32.60
CA LYS A 18 15.54 5.79 -32.52
C LYS A 18 14.79 6.25 -33.80
N GLU A 19 13.83 7.17 -33.56
CA GLU A 19 13.44 8.40 -34.32
C GLU A 19 12.88 8.32 -35.76
N ASN A 20 11.65 8.83 -36.00
CA ASN A 20 11.41 10.22 -36.50
C ASN A 20 9.93 10.62 -36.79
N LYS A 21 9.57 11.81 -36.24
CA LYS A 21 8.80 12.98 -36.74
C LYS A 21 7.52 12.87 -37.61
N LYS A 22 6.46 13.44 -36.99
CA LYS A 22 5.54 14.55 -37.40
C LYS A 22 4.94 14.56 -38.82
N ASN A 23 3.59 14.55 -38.86
CA ASN A 23 2.81 15.58 -39.58
C ASN A 23 1.39 15.70 -38.98
N GLU A 24 1.03 16.92 -38.56
CA GLU A 24 -0.31 17.32 -38.10
C GLU A 24 -1.25 17.52 -39.30
N ILE A 25 -2.39 16.84 -39.32
CA ILE A 25 -3.53 17.18 -40.18
C ILE A 25 -4.80 17.14 -39.32
N LYS A 26 -5.57 18.22 -39.38
CA LYS A 26 -6.79 18.52 -38.61
C LYS A 26 -7.81 17.36 -38.65
N THR A 27 -8.07 16.78 -37.48
CA THR A 27 -8.77 15.48 -37.30
C THR A 27 -10.29 15.60 -37.10
N GLU A 28 -10.86 16.80 -36.93
CA GLU A 28 -12.26 16.95 -36.47
C GLU A 28 -13.33 16.77 -37.57
N GLU A 29 -13.02 17.00 -38.84
CA GLU A 29 -14.01 16.83 -39.94
C GLU A 29 -14.03 15.41 -40.54
N VAL A 30 -13.01 14.60 -40.29
CA VAL A 30 -12.87 13.26 -40.88
C VAL A 30 -13.69 12.21 -40.08
N THR A 31 -13.76 12.35 -38.75
CA THR A 31 -14.43 11.40 -37.84
C THR A 31 -15.95 11.38 -38.00
N LYS A 32 -16.61 12.53 -38.23
CA LYS A 32 -18.06 12.57 -38.43
C LYS A 32 -18.51 11.95 -39.77
N LYS A 33 -17.66 11.97 -40.80
CA LYS A 33 -17.98 11.40 -42.11
C LYS A 33 -17.64 9.91 -42.25
N GLN A 34 -16.61 9.41 -41.55
CA GLN A 34 -16.26 7.98 -41.63
C GLN A 34 -17.23 7.09 -40.84
N ASN A 35 -17.67 7.52 -39.65
CA ASN A 35 -18.66 6.76 -38.88
C ASN A 35 -20.05 6.76 -39.55
N SER A 36 -20.43 7.83 -40.27
CA SER A 36 -21.72 7.88 -41.00
C SER A 36 -21.70 7.14 -42.35
N ALA A 37 -20.53 6.74 -42.87
CA ALA A 37 -20.42 6.04 -44.15
C ALA A 37 -20.54 4.51 -43.99
N VAL A 38 -20.07 3.96 -42.86
CA VAL A 38 -20.20 2.52 -42.55
C VAL A 38 -21.65 2.14 -42.25
N ASP A 39 -22.44 3.06 -41.68
CA ASP A 39 -23.87 2.85 -41.41
C ASP A 39 -24.76 2.93 -42.64
N MET A 40 -24.28 3.49 -43.76
CA MET A 40 -25.03 3.56 -45.04
C MET A 40 -24.70 2.43 -46.03
N ILE A 41 -23.69 1.60 -45.74
CA ILE A 41 -23.31 0.46 -46.58
C ILE A 41 -23.78 -0.81 -45.88
N GLN A 42 -24.69 -1.57 -46.50
CA GLN A 42 -25.06 -2.91 -46.04
C GLN A 42 -23.87 -3.86 -46.21
N LEU A 43 -22.94 -3.81 -45.26
CA LEU A 43 -21.82 -4.74 -45.16
C LEU A 43 -22.33 -6.05 -44.55
N SER A 44 -21.92 -7.17 -45.14
CA SER A 44 -22.08 -8.49 -44.51
C SER A 44 -21.31 -8.56 -43.19
N SER A 45 -21.70 -9.46 -42.29
CA SER A 45 -20.99 -9.67 -41.01
C SER A 45 -19.51 -9.97 -41.22
N THR A 46 -19.16 -10.73 -42.25
CA THR A 46 -17.78 -11.06 -42.62
C THR A 46 -16.99 -9.81 -43.01
N GLN A 47 -17.56 -8.93 -43.84
CA GLN A 47 -16.89 -7.69 -44.27
C GLN A 47 -16.73 -6.69 -43.11
N LYS A 48 -17.70 -6.66 -42.19
CA LYS A 48 -17.56 -5.87 -40.95
C LYS A 48 -16.37 -6.36 -40.13
N GLN A 49 -16.25 -7.68 -39.96
CA GLN A 49 -15.13 -8.28 -39.24
C GLN A 49 -13.78 -7.99 -39.92
N GLU A 50 -13.68 -8.13 -41.24
CA GLU A 50 -12.44 -7.83 -41.99
C GLU A 50 -12.02 -6.35 -41.86
N ILE A 51 -12.98 -5.43 -41.96
CA ILE A 51 -12.72 -3.99 -41.76
C ILE A 51 -12.27 -3.73 -40.32
N GLN A 52 -12.88 -4.39 -39.36
CA GLN A 52 -12.54 -4.25 -37.94
C GLN A 52 -11.13 -4.78 -37.66
N ASP A 53 -10.77 -5.94 -38.22
CA ASP A 53 -9.44 -6.54 -38.12
C ASP A 53 -8.37 -5.66 -38.80
N MET A 54 -8.72 -4.98 -39.89
CA MET A 54 -7.85 -3.99 -40.54
C MET A 54 -7.67 -2.73 -39.69
N LEU A 55 -8.76 -2.17 -39.15
CA LEU A 55 -8.75 -0.96 -38.34
C LEU A 55 -8.00 -1.17 -37.03
N VAL A 56 -8.10 -2.35 -36.41
CA VAL A 56 -7.34 -2.69 -35.20
C VAL A 56 -5.83 -2.65 -35.44
N LYS A 57 -5.36 -2.84 -36.67
CA LYS A 57 -3.93 -2.76 -37.03
C LYS A 57 -3.50 -1.36 -37.50
N ASP A 58 -4.44 -0.43 -37.68
CA ASP A 58 -4.14 0.93 -38.12
C ASP A 58 -3.79 1.81 -36.90
N GLU A 59 -2.55 2.28 -36.83
CA GLU A 59 -2.05 3.12 -35.72
C GLU A 59 -2.88 4.39 -35.51
N LYS A 60 -3.39 4.99 -36.59
CA LYS A 60 -4.17 6.23 -36.51
C LYS A 60 -5.57 5.96 -35.95
N TYR A 61 -6.21 4.86 -36.35
CA TYR A 61 -7.47 4.43 -35.78
C TYR A 61 -7.32 4.13 -34.29
N GLN A 62 -6.29 3.37 -33.92
CA GLN A 62 -5.94 3.10 -32.52
C GLN A 62 -5.76 4.42 -31.75
N GLN A 63 -5.02 5.38 -32.29
CA GLN A 63 -4.78 6.66 -31.63
C GLN A 63 -6.06 7.47 -31.40
N ILE A 64 -7.01 7.42 -32.36
CA ILE A 64 -8.33 8.06 -32.21
C ILE A 64 -9.12 7.36 -31.10
N GLN A 65 -9.17 6.02 -31.12
CA GLN A 65 -9.85 5.24 -30.09
C GLN A 65 -9.30 5.50 -28.69
N PHE A 66 -7.97 5.61 -28.55
CA PHE A 66 -7.32 6.00 -27.31
C PHE A 66 -7.75 7.41 -26.86
N GLN A 67 -7.75 8.39 -27.76
CA GLN A 67 -8.16 9.77 -27.42
C GLN A 67 -9.64 9.86 -27.03
N GLU A 68 -10.50 9.09 -27.68
CA GLU A 68 -11.92 9.01 -27.32
C GLU A 68 -12.11 8.39 -25.93
N ARG A 69 -11.39 7.30 -25.63
CA ARG A 69 -11.37 6.71 -24.28
C ARG A 69 -10.82 7.69 -23.25
N GLU A 70 -9.70 8.37 -23.52
CA GLU A 70 -9.08 9.29 -22.57
C GLU A 70 -10.00 10.49 -22.24
N LYS A 71 -10.78 10.97 -23.21
CA LYS A 71 -11.79 12.02 -22.97
C LYS A 71 -12.94 11.54 -22.08
N LYS A 72 -13.36 10.29 -22.25
CA LYS A 72 -14.50 9.72 -21.52
C LYS A 72 -14.11 9.20 -20.14
N TYR A 73 -12.96 8.54 -20.08
CA TYR A 73 -12.39 7.83 -18.94
C TYR A 73 -10.88 8.13 -18.85
N PRO A 74 -10.48 9.24 -18.21
CA PRO A 74 -9.07 9.59 -18.11
C PRO A 74 -8.24 8.48 -17.45
N ILE A 75 -7.08 8.16 -18.02
CA ILE A 75 -6.21 7.06 -17.56
C ILE A 75 -5.84 7.17 -16.08
N ILE A 76 -5.71 8.39 -15.58
CA ILE A 76 -5.39 8.69 -14.19
C ILE A 76 -6.46 8.16 -13.20
N ASN A 77 -7.71 8.01 -13.64
CA ASN A 77 -8.82 7.64 -12.77
C ASN A 77 -9.48 6.31 -13.16
N ARG A 78 -9.48 5.92 -14.44
CA ARG A 78 -10.35 4.85 -14.96
C ARG A 78 -10.05 3.43 -14.49
N PHE A 79 -8.94 3.21 -13.82
CA PHE A 79 -8.62 1.92 -13.18
C PHE A 79 -8.72 1.98 -11.65
N SER A 80 -8.89 3.18 -11.08
CA SER A 80 -9.08 3.36 -9.65
C SER A 80 -10.53 3.11 -9.25
N ASP A 81 -10.75 2.70 -7.99
CA ASP A 81 -12.08 2.55 -7.40
C ASP A 81 -12.91 3.84 -7.55
N VAL A 82 -12.30 5.01 -7.33
CA VAL A 82 -12.97 6.31 -7.44
C VAL A 82 -13.47 6.57 -8.87
N GLY A 83 -12.72 6.16 -9.89
CA GLY A 83 -13.08 6.38 -11.28
C GLY A 83 -14.10 5.38 -11.83
N VAL A 84 -14.11 4.13 -11.36
CA VAL A 84 -14.99 3.08 -11.91
C VAL A 84 -16.27 2.87 -11.10
N ALA A 85 -16.23 3.10 -9.78
CA ALA A 85 -17.36 2.83 -8.88
C ALA A 85 -18.64 3.61 -9.23
N HIS A 86 -18.55 4.66 -10.05
CA HIS A 86 -19.71 5.47 -10.46
C HIS A 86 -20.40 4.94 -11.72
N ASP A 87 -19.67 4.24 -12.61
CA ASP A 87 -20.13 4.00 -13.98
C ASP A 87 -20.29 2.51 -14.35
N ASP A 88 -19.60 1.57 -13.67
CA ASP A 88 -19.73 0.13 -13.97
C ASP A 88 -19.73 -0.76 -12.70
N LYS A 89 -20.91 -1.35 -12.41
CA LYS A 89 -21.11 -2.20 -11.22
C LYS A 89 -20.34 -3.52 -11.28
N GLU A 90 -20.10 -4.07 -12.47
CA GLU A 90 -19.42 -5.36 -12.61
C GLU A 90 -17.92 -5.21 -12.37
N ILE A 91 -17.31 -4.15 -12.91
CA ILE A 91 -15.89 -3.86 -12.64
C ILE A 91 -15.71 -3.51 -11.16
N HIS A 92 -16.60 -2.70 -10.58
CA HIS A 92 -16.55 -2.40 -9.15
C HIS A 92 -16.61 -3.67 -8.29
N GLN A 93 -17.49 -4.61 -8.64
CA GLN A 93 -17.60 -5.87 -7.91
C GLN A 93 -16.35 -6.74 -8.07
N MET A 94 -15.74 -6.77 -9.26
CA MET A 94 -14.46 -7.45 -9.49
C MET A 94 -13.34 -6.84 -8.63
N GLN A 95 -13.20 -5.51 -8.59
CA GLN A 95 -12.19 -4.84 -7.74
C GLN A 95 -12.41 -5.15 -6.25
N LYS A 96 -13.67 -5.13 -5.78
CA LYS A 96 -13.99 -5.53 -4.40
C LYS A 96 -13.64 -6.99 -4.12
N ASN A 97 -13.93 -7.89 -5.04
CA ASN A 97 -13.58 -9.30 -4.92
C ASN A 97 -12.07 -9.48 -4.91
N PHE A 98 -11.34 -8.71 -5.72
CA PHE A 98 -9.88 -8.71 -5.73
C PHE A 98 -9.34 -8.37 -4.34
N TRP A 99 -9.69 -7.21 -3.78
CA TRP A 99 -9.21 -6.80 -2.45
C TRP A 99 -9.62 -7.77 -1.35
N LYS A 100 -10.86 -8.26 -1.38
CA LYS A 100 -11.36 -9.19 -0.37
C LYS A 100 -10.59 -10.51 -0.41
N THR A 101 -10.49 -11.12 -1.58
CA THR A 101 -9.85 -12.44 -1.73
C THR A 101 -8.34 -12.36 -1.51
N THR A 102 -7.67 -11.29 -1.97
CA THR A 102 -6.24 -11.07 -1.65
C THR A 102 -6.01 -11.01 -0.14
N LYS A 103 -6.90 -10.34 0.62
CA LYS A 103 -6.82 -10.32 2.08
C LYS A 103 -7.07 -11.70 2.71
N GLU A 104 -8.05 -12.44 2.21
CA GLU A 104 -8.38 -13.79 2.69
C GLU A 104 -7.22 -14.77 2.46
N ILE A 105 -6.69 -14.85 1.23
CA ILE A 105 -5.59 -15.76 0.91
C ILE A 105 -4.27 -15.35 1.58
N THR A 106 -4.02 -14.04 1.76
CA THR A 106 -2.92 -13.55 2.61
C THR A 106 -3.12 -14.03 4.04
N GLY A 107 -4.35 -13.98 4.56
CA GLY A 107 -4.69 -14.53 5.88
C GLY A 107 -4.37 -16.02 6.00
N ASP A 108 -4.69 -16.81 4.97
CA ASP A 108 -4.36 -18.24 4.92
C ASP A 108 -2.85 -18.50 4.86
N PHE A 109 -2.10 -17.69 4.12
CA PHE A 109 -0.63 -17.75 4.10
C PHE A 109 -0.03 -17.41 5.48
N LEU A 110 -0.56 -16.39 6.15
CA LEU A 110 -0.14 -16.05 7.51
C LEU A 110 -0.38 -17.22 8.48
N ASP A 111 -1.44 -17.99 8.28
CA ASP A 111 -1.77 -19.21 9.03
C ASP A 111 -1.02 -20.48 8.56
N GLY A 112 -0.21 -20.40 7.49
CA GLY A 112 0.51 -21.53 6.91
C GLY A 112 -0.36 -22.51 6.12
N LYS A 113 -1.55 -22.07 5.68
CA LYS A 113 -2.52 -22.85 4.88
C LYS A 113 -2.40 -22.59 3.37
N ALA A 114 -1.77 -21.48 2.99
CA ALA A 114 -1.46 -21.14 1.60
C ALA A 114 0.04 -20.90 1.47
N THR A 115 0.54 -21.06 0.26
CA THR A 115 1.93 -20.80 -0.15
C THR A 115 2.04 -19.47 -0.89
N VAL A 116 3.27 -19.00 -1.13
CA VAL A 116 3.50 -17.85 -2.01
C VAL A 116 2.93 -18.11 -3.41
N ASP A 117 3.13 -19.32 -3.95
CA ASP A 117 2.65 -19.71 -5.27
C ASP A 117 1.12 -19.65 -5.36
N ASP A 118 0.39 -20.08 -4.33
CA ASP A 118 -1.08 -20.00 -4.31
C ASP A 118 -1.56 -18.55 -4.46
N ILE A 119 -0.86 -17.61 -3.81
CA ILE A 119 -1.18 -16.19 -3.86
C ILE A 119 -0.78 -15.57 -5.20
N MET A 120 0.39 -15.91 -5.74
CA MET A 120 0.83 -15.40 -7.05
C MET A 120 -0.06 -15.91 -8.18
N ASN A 121 -0.45 -17.20 -8.15
CA ASN A 121 -1.41 -17.74 -9.11
C ASN A 121 -2.74 -16.97 -9.08
N TYR A 122 -3.25 -16.66 -7.88
CA TYR A 122 -4.44 -15.82 -7.75
C TYR A 122 -4.23 -14.40 -8.34
N PHE A 123 -3.05 -13.80 -8.14
CA PHE A 123 -2.72 -12.51 -8.74
C PHE A 123 -2.70 -12.57 -10.28
N CYS A 124 -2.20 -13.66 -10.87
CA CYS A 124 -2.25 -13.88 -12.32
C CYS A 124 -3.70 -14.02 -12.81
N ASP A 125 -4.49 -14.89 -12.18
CA ASP A 125 -5.88 -15.16 -12.55
C ASP A 125 -6.73 -13.89 -12.54
N ILE A 126 -6.63 -13.09 -11.48
CA ILE A 126 -7.39 -11.84 -11.38
C ILE A 126 -6.87 -10.76 -12.34
N THR A 127 -5.59 -10.80 -12.69
CA THR A 127 -5.05 -9.90 -13.71
C THR A 127 -5.58 -10.26 -15.09
N ASP A 128 -5.66 -11.55 -15.41
CA ASP A 128 -6.28 -12.02 -16.65
C ASP A 128 -7.75 -11.58 -16.73
N GLU A 129 -8.53 -11.82 -15.67
CA GLU A 129 -9.93 -11.39 -15.59
C GLU A 129 -10.08 -9.87 -15.74
N ALA A 130 -9.21 -9.09 -15.08
CA ALA A 130 -9.24 -7.64 -15.19
C ALA A 130 -8.95 -7.17 -16.61
N PHE A 131 -7.89 -7.68 -17.26
CA PHE A 131 -7.56 -7.30 -18.63
C PHE A 131 -8.72 -7.59 -19.59
N GLU A 132 -9.35 -8.76 -19.46
CA GLU A 132 -10.52 -9.13 -20.26
C GLU A 132 -11.68 -8.16 -20.01
N LYS A 133 -12.11 -8.00 -18.76
CA LYS A 133 -13.27 -7.15 -18.41
C LYS A 133 -13.06 -5.68 -18.78
N TYR A 134 -11.91 -5.09 -18.50
CA TYR A 134 -11.64 -3.69 -18.85
C TYR A 134 -11.63 -3.48 -20.37
N THR A 135 -11.19 -4.46 -21.15
CA THR A 135 -11.27 -4.42 -22.62
C THR A 135 -12.70 -4.58 -23.12
N GLU A 136 -13.44 -5.58 -22.64
CA GLU A 136 -14.83 -5.84 -23.03
C GLU A 136 -15.75 -4.64 -22.77
N LYS A 137 -15.55 -3.97 -21.64
CA LYS A 137 -16.32 -2.78 -21.24
C LYS A 137 -15.84 -1.49 -21.92
N GLY A 138 -14.80 -1.55 -22.74
CA GLY A 138 -14.29 -0.42 -23.52
C GLY A 138 -13.48 0.61 -22.70
N TYR A 139 -13.03 0.24 -21.50
CA TYR A 139 -12.17 1.08 -20.68
C TYR A 139 -10.70 0.97 -21.07
N MET A 140 -10.31 -0.10 -21.75
CA MET A 140 -8.93 -0.37 -22.17
C MET A 140 -8.87 -0.87 -23.62
N GLY A 141 -7.98 -0.29 -24.44
CA GLY A 141 -7.60 -0.86 -25.73
C GLY A 141 -6.22 -1.50 -25.69
N ASP A 142 -5.60 -1.68 -26.85
CA ASP A 142 -4.33 -2.41 -26.97
C ASP A 142 -3.08 -1.53 -26.73
N PHE A 143 -3.24 -0.28 -26.30
CA PHE A 143 -2.11 0.61 -26.04
C PHE A 143 -1.30 0.18 -24.82
N ASN A 144 0.04 0.18 -24.97
CA ASN A 144 0.95 -0.10 -23.86
C ASN A 144 0.71 0.80 -22.65
N SER A 145 0.36 2.07 -22.85
CA SER A 145 0.08 2.99 -21.73
C SER A 145 -1.14 2.56 -20.92
N GLU A 146 -2.22 2.13 -21.58
CA GLU A 146 -3.46 1.67 -20.93
C GLU A 146 -3.21 0.37 -20.16
N LYS A 147 -2.56 -0.61 -20.80
CA LYS A 147 -2.17 -1.88 -20.16
C LYS A 147 -1.26 -1.67 -18.96
N THR A 148 -0.24 -0.81 -19.10
CA THR A 148 0.69 -0.46 -18.02
C THR A 148 -0.05 0.18 -16.85
N ALA A 149 -0.99 1.08 -17.11
CA ALA A 149 -1.74 1.74 -16.06
C ALA A 149 -2.64 0.76 -15.28
N LEU A 150 -3.33 -0.15 -15.97
CA LEU A 150 -4.11 -1.20 -15.31
C LEU A 150 -3.23 -2.11 -14.46
N LEU A 151 -2.12 -2.62 -15.02
CA LEU A 151 -1.21 -3.51 -14.31
C LEU A 151 -0.58 -2.84 -13.08
N ASN A 152 -0.18 -1.57 -13.19
CA ASN A 152 0.32 -0.78 -12.07
C ASN A 152 -0.72 -0.62 -10.97
N GLN A 153 -2.00 -0.43 -11.34
CA GLN A 153 -3.08 -0.30 -10.37
C GLN A 153 -3.32 -1.63 -9.64
N LEU A 154 -3.37 -2.76 -10.36
CA LEU A 154 -3.52 -4.09 -9.77
C LEU A 154 -2.35 -4.44 -8.84
N TYR A 155 -1.12 -4.12 -9.25
CA TYR A 155 0.08 -4.29 -8.43
C TYR A 155 0.01 -3.48 -7.12
N ARG A 156 -0.39 -2.21 -7.20
CA ARG A 156 -0.57 -1.36 -6.01
C ARG A 156 -1.64 -1.92 -5.07
N ASP A 157 -2.80 -2.28 -5.62
CA ASP A 157 -3.93 -2.80 -4.86
C ASP A 157 -3.63 -4.15 -4.21
N PHE A 158 -2.82 -4.99 -4.87
CA PHE A 158 -2.28 -6.21 -4.28
C PHE A 158 -1.42 -5.90 -3.05
N ARG A 159 -0.40 -5.04 -3.20
CA ARG A 159 0.50 -4.67 -2.09
C ARG A 159 -0.26 -4.03 -0.92
N PHE A 160 -1.23 -3.16 -1.22
CA PHE A 160 -2.13 -2.59 -0.22
C PHE A 160 -2.89 -3.69 0.55
N SER A 161 -3.46 -4.64 -0.17
CA SER A 161 -4.26 -5.73 0.42
C SER A 161 -3.42 -6.65 1.30
N VAL A 162 -2.20 -7.00 0.86
CA VAL A 162 -1.23 -7.76 1.66
C VAL A 162 -0.89 -7.01 2.95
N ASN A 163 -0.43 -5.76 2.85
CA ASN A 163 -0.07 -4.96 4.02
C ASN A 163 -1.25 -4.76 4.98
N SER A 164 -2.47 -4.54 4.43
CA SER A 164 -3.69 -4.41 5.22
C SER A 164 -4.04 -5.69 5.98
N ALA A 165 -3.96 -6.86 5.35
CA ALA A 165 -4.24 -8.13 6.01
C ALA A 165 -3.25 -8.38 7.16
N VAL A 166 -1.97 -8.13 6.91
CA VAL A 166 -0.89 -8.28 7.88
C VAL A 166 -1.01 -7.28 9.04
N TYR A 167 -1.41 -6.04 8.75
CA TYR A 167 -1.72 -5.03 9.76
C TYR A 167 -2.87 -5.46 10.67
N HIS A 168 -3.96 -6.00 10.12
CA HIS A 168 -5.07 -6.48 10.93
C HIS A 168 -4.68 -7.67 11.81
N ARG A 169 -3.82 -8.57 11.34
CA ARG A 169 -3.26 -9.65 12.17
C ARG A 169 -2.38 -9.11 13.30
N ASN A 170 -1.59 -8.07 13.07
CA ASN A 170 -0.88 -7.35 14.14
C ASN A 170 -1.86 -6.80 15.18
N ILE A 171 -2.91 -6.11 14.77
CA ILE A 171 -3.93 -5.59 15.70
C ILE A 171 -4.52 -6.73 16.52
N ASP A 172 -4.97 -7.81 15.88
CA ASP A 172 -5.63 -8.92 16.56
C ASP A 172 -4.71 -9.64 17.55
N GLU A 173 -3.44 -9.88 17.19
CA GLU A 173 -2.45 -10.43 18.13
C GLU A 173 -2.17 -9.43 19.27
N GLY A 174 -2.13 -8.14 18.97
CA GLY A 174 -1.85 -7.07 19.93
C GLY A 174 -2.85 -6.96 21.07
N LYS A 175 -4.12 -7.27 20.82
CA LYS A 175 -5.23 -7.18 21.81
C LYS A 175 -4.93 -7.91 23.11
N GLN A 176 -4.22 -9.04 23.05
CA GLN A 176 -3.93 -9.84 24.25
C GLN A 176 -2.95 -9.16 25.22
N TYR A 177 -2.23 -8.12 24.77
CA TYR A 177 -1.24 -7.42 25.58
C TYR A 177 -1.78 -6.12 26.21
N CYS A 178 -3.02 -5.74 25.88
CA CYS A 178 -3.71 -4.59 26.45
C CYS A 178 -3.85 -4.70 27.97
N GLU A 179 -3.39 -3.68 28.68
CA GLU A 179 -3.55 -3.53 30.14
C GLU A 179 -4.70 -2.60 30.52
N PHE A 180 -5.03 -1.65 29.65
CA PHE A 180 -5.98 -0.59 29.95
C PHE A 180 -7.31 -0.80 29.24
N ALA A 181 -7.43 -0.33 28.01
CA ALA A 181 -8.60 -0.52 27.17
C ALA A 181 -8.23 -1.21 25.86
N ASP A 182 -9.19 -1.88 25.21
CA ASP A 182 -8.95 -2.59 23.94
C ASP A 182 -8.81 -1.65 22.72
N TYR A 183 -8.36 -0.40 22.94
CA TYR A 183 -8.10 0.63 21.95
C TYR A 183 -6.89 1.48 22.35
N GLY A 184 -6.35 2.26 21.41
CA GLY A 184 -5.21 3.16 21.69
C GLY A 184 -3.89 2.43 21.94
N TYR A 185 -3.72 1.25 21.35
CA TYR A 185 -2.46 0.50 21.35
C TYR A 185 -1.94 0.33 19.93
N HIS A 186 -0.64 0.08 19.85
CA HIS A 186 0.05 -0.34 18.65
C HIS A 186 0.85 -1.60 18.96
N TYR A 187 0.70 -2.58 18.08
CA TYR A 187 1.45 -3.80 18.14
C TYR A 187 2.17 -4.03 16.81
N TYR A 188 3.41 -4.48 16.90
CA TYR A 188 4.26 -4.77 15.76
C TYR A 188 4.99 -6.08 16.02
N ASN A 189 4.78 -7.05 15.14
CA ASN A 189 5.48 -8.33 15.12
C ASN A 189 6.32 -8.42 13.83
N ALA A 190 7.63 -8.58 13.97
CA ALA A 190 8.56 -8.65 12.84
C ALA A 190 8.32 -9.86 11.93
N ASP A 191 7.76 -10.96 12.43
CA ASP A 191 7.44 -12.13 11.59
C ASP A 191 6.44 -11.75 10.49
N TYR A 192 5.46 -10.91 10.84
CA TYR A 192 4.49 -10.37 9.91
C TYR A 192 5.11 -9.40 8.90
N TYR A 193 6.12 -8.62 9.30
CA TYR A 193 6.90 -7.81 8.36
C TYR A 193 7.57 -8.69 7.30
N TYR A 194 8.25 -9.75 7.72
CA TYR A 194 8.94 -10.63 6.79
C TYR A 194 7.99 -11.43 5.89
N LYS A 195 6.84 -11.87 6.41
CA LYS A 195 5.78 -12.50 5.59
C LYS A 195 5.18 -11.53 4.56
N ALA A 196 4.94 -10.28 4.93
CA ALA A 196 4.50 -9.26 3.98
C ALA A 196 5.57 -9.01 2.91
N LYS A 197 6.83 -8.88 3.34
CA LYS A 197 7.98 -8.66 2.46
C LYS A 197 8.12 -9.79 1.43
N GLU A 198 8.03 -11.04 1.86
CA GLU A 198 8.08 -12.22 0.99
C GLU A 198 7.04 -12.13 -0.16
N LEU A 199 5.78 -11.82 0.17
CA LEU A 199 4.73 -11.67 -0.84
C LEU A 199 4.94 -10.45 -1.74
N THR A 200 5.43 -9.34 -1.18
CA THR A 200 5.66 -8.11 -1.95
C THR A 200 6.89 -8.18 -2.85
N ASP A 201 7.89 -8.98 -2.48
CA ASP A 201 9.06 -9.27 -3.32
C ASP A 201 8.66 -10.26 -4.44
N ALA A 202 7.81 -11.25 -4.13
CA ALA A 202 7.29 -12.21 -5.11
C ALA A 202 6.43 -11.52 -6.19
N VAL A 203 5.49 -10.65 -5.79
CA VAL A 203 4.63 -9.97 -6.76
C VAL A 203 5.39 -8.96 -7.63
N GLU A 204 6.53 -8.45 -7.18
CA GLU A 204 7.41 -7.62 -8.02
C GLU A 204 8.02 -8.41 -9.18
N GLN A 205 8.27 -9.71 -9.00
CA GLN A 205 8.71 -10.58 -10.09
C GLN A 205 7.52 -11.00 -10.96
N GLU A 206 6.41 -11.38 -10.32
CA GLU A 206 5.21 -11.86 -11.02
C GLU A 206 4.61 -10.78 -11.92
N VAL A 207 4.56 -9.53 -11.48
CA VAL A 207 4.03 -8.42 -12.29
C VAL A 207 4.86 -8.20 -13.56
N MET A 208 6.17 -8.44 -13.52
CA MET A 208 7.04 -8.32 -14.69
C MET A 208 6.78 -9.45 -15.69
N PHE A 209 6.56 -10.68 -15.20
CA PHE A 209 6.16 -11.81 -16.02
C PHE A 209 4.80 -11.58 -16.69
N VAL A 210 3.81 -11.14 -15.93
CA VAL A 210 2.48 -10.79 -16.46
C VAL A 210 2.57 -9.67 -17.49
N ALA A 211 3.42 -8.66 -17.28
CA ALA A 211 3.64 -7.60 -18.26
C ALA A 211 4.14 -8.13 -19.60
N GLU A 212 5.10 -9.07 -19.58
CA GLU A 212 5.61 -9.73 -20.79
C GLU A 212 4.51 -10.52 -21.50
N GLU A 213 3.73 -11.32 -20.76
CA GLU A 213 2.61 -12.09 -21.34
C GLU A 213 1.52 -11.21 -21.95
N LYS A 214 1.31 -10.00 -21.40
CA LYS A 214 0.35 -9.01 -21.94
C LYS A 214 0.93 -8.14 -23.06
N GLY A 215 2.19 -8.39 -23.46
CA GLY A 215 2.87 -7.66 -24.52
C GLY A 215 3.19 -6.21 -24.15
N ILE A 216 3.41 -5.91 -22.86
CA ILE A 216 3.76 -4.58 -22.38
C ILE A 216 5.26 -4.37 -22.51
N GLU A 217 5.67 -3.58 -23.50
CA GLU A 217 7.09 -3.36 -23.78
C GLU A 217 7.76 -2.49 -22.71
N ASN A 218 8.97 -2.87 -22.29
CA ASN A 218 9.81 -2.13 -21.34
C ASN A 218 9.11 -1.81 -20.01
N TYR A 219 8.20 -2.68 -19.58
CA TYR A 219 7.53 -2.53 -18.30
C TYR A 219 8.53 -2.55 -17.14
N THR A 220 8.26 -1.74 -16.11
CA THR A 220 8.94 -1.78 -14.82
C THR A 220 7.91 -1.57 -13.73
N ALA A 221 7.99 -2.36 -12.66
CA ALA A 221 7.12 -2.19 -11.51
C ALA A 221 7.33 -0.80 -10.88
N PRO A 222 6.28 -0.09 -10.43
CA PRO A 222 6.41 1.19 -9.74
C PRO A 222 7.30 1.08 -8.49
N THR A 223 8.35 1.89 -8.43
CA THR A 223 9.30 1.93 -7.28
C THR A 223 9.04 3.09 -6.32
N ASP A 224 8.29 4.10 -6.74
CA ASP A 224 7.97 5.32 -5.99
C ASP A 224 6.70 5.19 -5.13
N LEU A 225 6.40 3.98 -4.68
CA LEU A 225 5.26 3.68 -3.82
C LEU A 225 5.36 4.40 -2.48
N GLN A 226 4.21 4.90 -2.00
CA GLN A 226 4.11 5.66 -0.75
C GLN A 226 3.16 5.01 0.24
N GLY A 227 3.46 5.19 1.54
CA GLY A 227 2.58 4.83 2.66
C GLY A 227 2.08 3.39 2.57
N TYR A 228 0.75 3.25 2.44
CA TYR A 228 0.06 1.95 2.45
C TYR A 228 0.50 0.96 1.36
N TYR A 229 1.07 1.44 0.25
CA TYR A 229 1.42 0.60 -0.90
C TYR A 229 2.84 0.05 -0.82
N LYS A 230 3.71 0.67 0.00
CA LYS A 230 5.15 0.43 -0.04
C LYS A 230 5.55 -0.83 0.72
N ASP A 231 5.41 -0.81 2.04
CA ASP A 231 5.80 -1.91 2.93
C ASP A 231 5.03 -1.81 4.26
N LEU A 232 5.14 -2.84 5.10
CA LEU A 232 4.42 -2.87 6.38
C LEU A 232 4.86 -1.77 7.36
N ASN A 233 6.14 -1.36 7.36
CA ASN A 233 6.60 -0.29 8.25
C ASN A 233 5.95 1.04 7.86
N SER A 234 6.00 1.41 6.57
CA SER A 234 5.29 2.59 6.06
C SER A 234 3.79 2.48 6.29
N PHE A 235 3.19 1.30 6.10
CA PHE A 235 1.76 1.09 6.37
C PHE A 235 1.40 1.42 7.82
N ILE A 236 2.19 0.96 8.79
CA ILE A 236 1.91 1.14 10.23
C ILE A 236 2.29 2.53 10.73
N PHE A 237 3.42 3.09 10.28
CA PHE A 237 4.07 4.23 10.92
C PHE A 237 4.04 5.54 10.13
N ASP A 238 3.87 5.51 8.80
CA ASP A 238 3.81 6.75 7.99
C ASP A 238 2.38 7.28 7.82
N THR A 239 1.38 6.40 7.95
CA THR A 239 0.03 6.69 7.45
C THR A 239 -0.92 7.24 8.50
N SER A 240 -0.68 6.92 9.77
CA SER A 240 -1.50 7.40 10.88
C SER A 240 -1.23 8.86 11.21
N GLY A 241 -0.03 9.38 10.92
CA GLY A 241 0.47 10.67 11.45
C GLY A 241 0.54 10.72 12.99
N LEU A 242 0.16 9.63 13.64
CA LEU A 242 0.00 9.47 15.09
C LEU A 242 1.09 8.53 15.59
N VAL A 243 1.61 8.85 16.78
CA VAL A 243 2.67 8.07 17.43
C VAL A 243 2.08 6.82 18.10
N PRO A 244 2.82 5.70 18.20
CA PRO A 244 4.23 5.46 17.89
C PRO A 244 4.58 5.69 16.43
N ARG A 245 5.76 6.27 16.20
CA ARG A 245 6.31 6.52 14.87
C ARG A 245 7.67 5.84 14.72
N MET A 246 7.98 5.47 13.49
CA MET A 246 9.30 5.05 13.06
C MET A 246 10.00 6.24 12.39
N LEU A 247 11.25 6.53 12.77
CA LEU A 247 11.99 7.67 12.20
C LEU A 247 12.46 7.40 10.77
N ASP A 248 12.77 6.14 10.48
CA ASP A 248 13.15 5.63 9.17
C ASP A 248 12.40 4.31 8.92
N THR A 249 11.36 4.36 8.10
CA THR A 249 10.52 3.20 7.76
C THR A 249 11.23 2.19 6.85
N THR A 250 12.36 2.56 6.24
CA THR A 250 13.15 1.65 5.41
C THR A 250 13.99 0.64 6.21
N LYS A 251 14.14 0.87 7.51
CA LYS A 251 14.92 -0.01 8.39
C LYS A 251 14.15 -1.28 8.70
N GLU A 252 14.66 -2.41 8.24
CA GLU A 252 14.10 -3.72 8.59
C GLU A 252 14.17 -3.99 10.10
N PRO A 253 13.12 -4.58 10.70
CA PRO A 253 13.18 -5.03 12.09
C PRO A 253 14.17 -6.19 12.26
N PRO A 254 14.80 -6.35 13.43
CA PRO A 254 15.46 -7.60 13.77
C PRO A 254 14.48 -8.77 13.73
N LYS A 255 14.97 -9.97 13.40
CA LYS A 255 14.17 -11.20 13.48
C LYS A 255 13.67 -11.42 14.91
N ASP A 256 12.48 -12.02 15.03
CA ASP A 256 11.82 -12.33 16.30
C ASP A 256 11.57 -11.09 17.20
N PHE A 257 11.59 -9.88 16.61
CA PHE A 257 11.31 -8.64 17.32
C PHE A 257 9.79 -8.42 17.42
N LYS A 258 9.33 -8.08 18.62
CA LYS A 258 7.96 -7.61 18.84
C LYS A 258 7.97 -6.32 19.64
N PHE A 259 7.05 -5.43 19.34
CA PHE A 259 6.87 -4.15 20.02
C PHE A 259 5.39 -3.94 20.32
N PHE A 260 5.11 -3.54 21.55
CA PHE A 260 3.79 -3.13 21.99
C PHE A 260 3.89 -1.79 22.69
N TRP A 261 2.97 -0.91 22.37
CA TRP A 261 2.77 0.35 23.06
C TRP A 261 1.28 0.56 23.28
N GLN A 262 0.90 1.00 24.47
CA GLN A 262 -0.48 1.37 24.77
C GLN A 262 -0.52 2.56 25.72
N GLU A 263 -1.38 3.52 25.41
CA GLU A 263 -1.66 4.65 26.29
C GLU A 263 -2.66 4.28 27.39
N GLU A 264 -2.44 4.78 28.62
CA GLU A 264 -3.26 4.42 29.79
C GLU A 264 -4.72 4.90 29.68
N SER A 265 -4.99 6.05 29.05
CA SER A 265 -6.35 6.53 28.80
C SER A 265 -6.37 7.91 28.11
N TYR A 266 -7.30 8.09 27.16
CA TYR A 266 -7.69 9.39 26.57
C TYR A 266 -8.33 10.37 27.58
N LYS A 267 -8.85 9.87 28.70
CA LYS A 267 -9.41 10.72 29.76
C LYS A 267 -8.28 11.18 30.67
N LEU A 268 -7.80 12.40 30.42
CA LEU A 268 -6.99 13.13 31.39
C LEU A 268 -7.69 13.05 32.75
N PRO A 269 -7.01 12.66 33.84
CA PRO A 269 -7.60 12.70 35.16
C PRO A 269 -8.20 14.09 35.40
N LYS A 270 -9.42 14.17 35.96
CA LYS A 270 -10.08 15.46 36.25
C LYS A 270 -9.24 16.42 37.11
N ASN A 271 -8.20 15.89 37.74
CA ASN A 271 -7.30 16.57 38.68
C ASN A 271 -5.96 16.95 38.04
N LEU A 272 -5.78 16.64 36.75
CA LEU A 272 -4.56 16.86 36.02
C LEU A 272 -4.57 18.30 35.49
N HIS A 273 -4.21 19.22 36.38
CA HIS A 273 -4.14 20.66 36.09
C HIS A 273 -2.71 21.04 35.74
N PHE A 274 -2.48 21.35 34.46
CA PHE A 274 -1.27 22.05 34.06
C PHE A 274 -1.41 23.54 34.34
N VAL A 275 -0.43 24.11 35.01
CA VAL A 275 -0.31 25.56 35.19
C VAL A 275 0.96 26.03 34.52
N MET A 276 0.89 27.13 33.78
CA MET A 276 2.08 27.79 33.27
C MET A 276 2.80 28.44 34.46
N GLY A 277 4.02 28.02 34.71
CA GLY A 277 4.88 28.58 35.74
C GLY A 277 5.46 29.91 35.30
N GLU A 278 6.03 30.64 36.26
CA GLU A 278 6.72 31.91 36.02
C GLU A 278 7.95 31.75 35.10
N ASP A 279 8.46 30.52 34.96
CA ASP A 279 9.53 30.14 34.04
C ASP A 279 9.04 29.90 32.59
N GLY A 280 7.75 30.14 32.32
CA GLY A 280 7.12 29.91 31.02
C GLY A 280 6.90 28.43 30.69
N LYS A 281 7.12 27.50 31.63
CA LYS A 281 6.93 26.06 31.43
C LYS A 281 5.62 25.59 32.03
N TRP A 282 5.01 24.55 31.44
CA TRP A 282 3.83 23.92 32.00
C TRP A 282 4.22 22.92 33.11
N HIS A 283 3.61 23.07 34.29
CA HIS A 283 3.85 22.24 35.46
C HIS A 283 2.59 21.47 35.85
N ASN A 284 2.73 20.18 36.17
CA ASN A 284 1.65 19.38 36.76
C ASN A 284 1.50 19.73 38.25
N LYS A 285 0.33 20.26 38.65
CA LYS A 285 0.05 20.64 40.04
C LYS A 285 -0.08 19.47 41.03
N ASN A 286 -0.12 18.22 40.56
CA ASN A 286 -0.31 17.05 41.41
C ASN A 286 0.66 15.89 41.05
N PRO A 287 1.97 16.05 41.29
CA PRO A 287 2.99 15.07 40.87
C PRO A 287 2.97 13.75 41.65
N GLN A 288 2.26 13.68 42.78
CA GLN A 288 2.28 12.52 43.69
C GLN A 288 1.29 11.40 43.32
N LYS A 289 0.39 11.64 42.36
CA LYS A 289 -0.41 10.56 41.75
C LYS A 289 0.26 10.21 40.43
N HIS A 290 1.17 9.23 40.44
CA HIS A 290 1.81 8.74 39.23
C HIS A 290 0.74 8.25 38.25
N PHE A 291 0.51 9.04 37.20
CA PHE A 291 -0.23 8.63 36.01
C PHE A 291 0.80 8.10 35.01
N TYR A 292 0.62 6.88 34.53
CA TYR A 292 1.47 6.36 33.48
C TYR A 292 0.94 6.89 32.15
N GLY A 293 1.81 7.50 31.35
CA GLY A 293 1.43 7.96 30.01
C GLY A 293 1.21 6.78 29.08
N CYS A 294 2.04 5.75 29.21
CA CYS A 294 1.92 4.54 28.42
C CYS A 294 2.64 3.36 29.08
N VAL A 295 2.28 2.17 28.62
CA VAL A 295 3.09 0.95 28.79
C VAL A 295 3.79 0.64 27.47
N VAL A 296 5.04 0.20 27.57
CA VAL A 296 5.84 -0.27 26.44
C VAL A 296 6.34 -1.66 26.76
N LYS A 297 6.15 -2.59 25.83
CA LYS A 297 6.70 -3.94 25.90
C LYS A 297 7.50 -4.21 24.63
N VAL A 298 8.63 -4.87 24.80
CA VAL A 298 9.50 -5.26 23.70
C VAL A 298 9.96 -6.69 23.93
N TRP A 299 9.92 -7.48 22.87
CA TRP A 299 10.44 -8.84 22.84
C TRP A 299 11.52 -8.93 21.76
N SER A 300 12.55 -9.72 22.02
CA SER A 300 13.58 -10.04 21.04
C SER A 300 14.15 -11.43 21.27
N GLY A 301 14.05 -12.26 20.23
CA GLY A 301 14.46 -13.64 20.30
C GLY A 301 13.74 -14.40 21.42
N GLU A 302 14.32 -15.51 21.86
CA GLU A 302 13.71 -16.35 22.89
C GLU A 302 13.90 -15.83 24.31
N ASN A 303 14.92 -14.98 24.54
CA ASN A 303 15.46 -14.76 25.88
C ASN A 303 15.39 -13.31 26.39
N TRP A 304 15.02 -12.34 25.54
CA TRP A 304 14.96 -10.95 25.97
C TRP A 304 13.54 -10.37 25.90
N TYR A 305 13.11 -9.84 27.04
CA TYR A 305 11.85 -9.13 27.21
C TYR A 305 12.07 -7.92 28.11
N GLY A 306 11.51 -6.79 27.69
CA GLY A 306 11.49 -5.56 28.47
C GLY A 306 10.09 -4.99 28.56
N GLU A 307 9.65 -4.66 29.77
CA GLU A 307 8.44 -3.88 30.00
C GLU A 307 8.77 -2.62 30.79
N ALA A 308 8.19 -1.50 30.40
CA ALA A 308 8.31 -0.26 31.13
C ALA A 308 6.98 0.51 31.13
N LYS A 309 6.57 0.95 32.33
CA LYS A 309 5.49 1.93 32.49
C LYS A 309 6.10 3.33 32.53
N VAL A 310 5.80 4.13 31.52
CA VAL A 310 6.42 5.45 31.33
C VAL A 310 5.56 6.48 32.04
N PRO A 311 6.09 7.22 33.04
CA PRO A 311 5.31 8.24 33.73
C PRO A 311 5.00 9.41 32.80
N PHE A 312 3.77 9.90 32.86
CA PHE A 312 3.33 11.06 32.12
C PHE A 312 3.76 12.36 32.80
N LYS A 313 4.40 13.27 32.05
CA LYS A 313 4.84 14.58 32.55
C LYS A 313 4.04 15.75 31.97
N GLY A 314 3.25 15.49 30.93
CA GLY A 314 2.53 16.44 30.07
C GLY A 314 3.37 17.58 29.55
N ASN A 315 4.56 17.27 29.06
CA ASN A 315 5.40 18.22 28.34
C ASN A 315 6.22 17.51 27.27
N LEU A 316 6.99 18.27 26.47
CA LEU A 316 7.79 17.72 25.36
C LEU A 316 8.78 16.61 25.78
N SER A 317 9.13 16.50 27.06
CA SER A 317 10.00 15.42 27.56
C SER A 317 9.32 14.05 27.64
N ASP A 318 8.01 13.97 27.37
CA ASP A 318 7.26 12.72 27.19
C ASP A 318 7.47 12.10 25.81
N ILE A 319 7.96 12.87 24.83
CA ILE A 319 8.41 12.33 23.55
C ILE A 319 9.74 11.63 23.81
N LYS A 320 9.79 10.33 23.57
CA LYS A 320 10.98 9.50 23.85
C LYS A 320 11.25 8.53 22.75
N LYS A 321 12.53 8.33 22.45
CA LYS A 321 12.96 7.13 21.74
C LYS A 321 12.77 5.93 22.64
N VAL A 322 12.33 4.81 22.09
CA VAL A 322 12.13 3.59 22.88
C VAL A 322 13.45 3.13 23.52
N SER A 323 14.58 3.35 22.86
CA SER A 323 15.92 3.06 23.41
C SER A 323 16.24 3.81 24.71
N GLU A 324 15.68 5.01 24.92
CA GLU A 324 15.92 5.81 26.14
C GLU A 324 15.18 5.24 27.35
N ILE A 325 14.02 4.62 27.11
CA ILE A 325 13.20 3.97 28.14
C ILE A 325 13.93 2.74 28.66
N PHE A 326 14.51 1.97 27.74
CA PHE A 326 15.24 0.75 28.07
C PHE A 326 16.75 0.97 28.31
N GLN A 327 17.21 2.21 28.50
CA GLN A 327 18.65 2.51 28.63
C GLN A 327 19.36 1.80 29.81
N LYS A 328 18.60 1.44 30.86
CA LYS A 328 19.10 0.74 32.06
C LYS A 328 18.98 -0.78 31.94
N TYR A 329 18.34 -1.27 30.89
CA TYR A 329 18.16 -2.69 30.64
C TYR A 329 19.37 -3.18 29.84
N ASP A 330 19.70 -4.45 30.01
CA ASP A 330 20.72 -5.12 29.20
C ASP A 330 20.12 -5.50 27.84
N VAL A 331 19.84 -4.48 27.03
CA VAL A 331 19.22 -4.65 25.69
C VAL A 331 20.27 -5.18 24.72
N PRO A 332 19.98 -6.26 23.96
CA PRO A 332 20.86 -6.73 22.90
C PRO A 332 21.24 -5.61 21.93
N LYS A 333 22.50 -5.62 21.47
CA LYS A 333 23.07 -4.51 20.69
C LYS A 333 22.31 -4.28 19.39
N GLU A 334 21.91 -5.35 18.70
CA GLU A 334 21.10 -5.28 17.48
C GLU A 334 19.74 -4.62 17.72
N ILE A 335 19.11 -4.89 18.86
CA ILE A 335 17.79 -4.34 19.23
C ILE A 335 17.91 -2.88 19.63
N LYS A 336 18.95 -2.53 20.39
CA LYS A 336 19.16 -1.15 20.86
C LYS A 336 19.18 -0.14 19.71
N SER A 337 19.84 -0.50 18.60
CA SER A 337 19.86 0.32 17.38
C SER A 337 18.48 0.45 16.72
N TYR A 338 17.67 -0.60 16.75
CA TYR A 338 16.31 -0.57 16.21
C TYR A 338 15.36 0.23 17.11
N LEU A 339 15.46 0.10 18.43
CA LEU A 339 14.66 0.88 19.39
C LEU A 339 14.93 2.39 19.32
N SER A 340 16.11 2.81 18.86
CA SER A 340 16.40 4.22 18.60
C SER A 340 15.67 4.78 17.37
N ASN A 341 15.16 3.90 16.51
CA ASN A 341 14.33 4.23 15.35
C ASN A 341 12.84 4.37 15.71
N LEU A 342 12.43 3.87 16.87
CA LEU A 342 11.05 3.96 17.35
C LEU A 342 10.92 5.13 18.34
N GLN A 343 9.88 5.94 18.16
CA GLN A 343 9.54 7.04 19.05
C GLN A 343 8.10 6.87 19.54
N ILE A 344 7.88 7.10 20.83
CA ILE A 344 6.58 7.06 21.50
C ILE A 344 6.29 8.40 22.19
N PHE A 345 5.04 8.63 22.60
CA PHE A 345 4.64 9.83 23.33
C PHE A 345 3.46 9.60 24.29
N SER A 346 2.93 10.70 24.84
CA SER A 346 1.55 10.79 25.36
C SER A 346 0.71 11.83 24.60
N LEU A 347 -0.61 11.67 24.45
CA LEU A 347 -1.50 12.58 23.69
C LEU A 347 -1.35 14.07 24.04
N ALA A 348 -1.00 14.40 25.28
CA ALA A 348 -0.79 15.80 25.68
C ALA A 348 0.47 16.42 25.04
N SER A 349 1.51 15.63 24.81
CA SER A 349 2.72 16.11 24.11
C SER A 349 2.48 16.34 22.62
N GLU A 350 1.57 15.60 21.98
CA GLU A 350 1.11 15.87 20.62
C GLU A 350 0.34 17.18 20.53
N SER A 351 -0.59 17.40 21.46
CA SER A 351 -1.31 18.67 21.58
C SER A 351 -0.34 19.85 21.74
N LEU A 352 0.68 19.71 22.59
CA LEU A 352 1.72 20.75 22.78
C LEU A 352 2.60 20.98 21.54
N THR A 353 2.87 19.94 20.75
CA THR A 353 3.65 20.06 19.50
C THR A 353 2.84 20.84 18.45
N TYR A 354 1.56 20.49 18.27
CA TYR A 354 0.64 21.23 17.42
C TYR A 354 0.55 22.72 17.81
N TRP A 355 0.50 23.03 19.11
CA TRP A 355 0.46 24.42 19.57
C TRP A 355 1.78 25.16 19.40
N LYS A 356 2.94 24.49 19.49
CA LYS A 356 4.27 25.08 19.27
C LYS A 356 4.57 25.40 17.80
N GLU A 357 3.99 24.66 16.86
CA GLU A 357 4.17 24.93 15.43
C GLU A 357 3.24 26.04 14.94
N LYS A 358 2.18 26.35 15.69
CA LYS A 358 1.14 27.32 15.32
C LYS A 358 1.31 28.69 15.99
N TYR A 359 2.12 28.77 17.05
CA TYR A 359 2.42 29.98 17.83
C TYR A 359 3.90 29.99 18.22
#